data_AF-A0A0F0GGU2-F1
#
_entry.id   AF-A0A0F0GGU2-F1
#
_cell.length_a   1.000
_cell.length_b   1.000
_cell.length_c   1.000
_cell.angle_alpha   90.00
_cell.angle_beta   90.00
_cell.angle_gamma   90.00
#
_symmetry.space_group_name_H-M   'P 1'
#
loop_
_entity.id
_entity.type
_entity.pdbx_description
1 polymer ?
#
loop_
_entity_poly.entity_id
_entity_poly.type
_entity_poly.pdbx_seq_one_letter_code
_entity_poly.pdbx_strand_id
1 'polypeptide(L)'
;MTSLGQSVGNTTADDNGEFKSPVKFANIEPGRHKVRAECGITLVGNVDVTLSSSSGGTTSTLVVLLFFLLIGAAMLRRQFTGLRR
;
A
#
# COMPACT_ATOMS: atom_id res chain seq x y z
N MET A 1 14.57 19.99 0.81
CA MET A 1 14.88 18.61 1.19
C MET A 1 14.75 17.70 -0.03
N THR A 2 15.62 16.72 -0.18
CA THR A 2 15.60 15.81 -1.34
C THR A 2 15.70 14.33 -0.96
N SER A 3 15.07 13.45 -1.73
CA SER A 3 15.25 11.99 -1.70
C SER A 3 15.38 11.48 -3.12
N LEU A 4 16.41 10.68 -3.41
CA LEU A 4 16.72 10.19 -4.77
C LEU A 4 16.73 11.29 -5.85
N GLY A 5 17.12 12.52 -5.48
CA GLY A 5 17.12 13.68 -6.38
C GLY A 5 15.78 14.39 -6.56
N GLN A 6 14.68 13.89 -5.98
CA GLN A 6 13.38 14.55 -6.00
C GLN A 6 13.17 15.45 -4.77
N SER A 7 12.53 16.60 -4.98
CA SER A 7 12.10 17.47 -3.88
C SER A 7 10.95 16.82 -3.12
N VAL A 8 11.13 16.59 -1.82
CA VAL A 8 10.14 15.90 -0.96
C VAL A 8 9.55 16.82 0.11
N GLY A 9 9.99 18.08 0.16
CA GLY A 9 9.53 19.07 1.13
C GLY A 9 10.51 20.24 1.30
N ASN A 10 10.03 21.27 2.00
CA ASN A 10 10.81 22.43 2.39
C ASN A 10 10.69 22.66 3.91
N THR A 11 11.77 23.14 4.52
CA THR A 11 11.80 23.61 5.91
C THR A 11 13.03 24.47 6.10
N THR A 12 13.02 25.24 7.18
CA THR A 12 14.21 25.91 7.71
C THR A 12 14.39 25.41 9.15
N ALA A 13 15.64 25.23 9.57
CA ALA A 13 15.91 24.90 10.96
C ALA A 13 15.58 26.11 11.86
N ASP A 14 15.16 25.82 13.08
CA ASP A 14 14.94 26.82 14.13
C ASP A 14 16.27 27.25 14.78
N ASP A 15 16.18 28.13 15.78
CA ASP A 15 17.34 28.68 16.48
C ASP A 15 18.15 27.62 17.25
N ASN A 16 17.57 26.44 17.50
CA ASN A 16 18.24 25.30 18.13
C ASN A 16 18.83 24.32 17.09
N GLY A 17 18.67 24.60 15.79
CA GLY A 17 19.09 23.71 14.70
C GLY A 17 18.12 22.55 14.45
N GLU A 18 16.95 22.54 15.10
CA GLU A 18 15.93 21.52 14.88
C GLU A 18 15.04 21.89 13.69
N PHE A 19 14.48 20.91 13.01
CA PHE A 19 13.51 21.15 11.95
C PHE A 19 12.43 20.08 11.90
N LYS A 20 11.22 20.48 11.50
CA LYS A 20 10.08 19.58 11.31
C LYS A 20 9.36 19.94 10.02
N SER A 21 9.13 18.96 9.15
CA SER A 21 8.40 19.17 7.91
C SER A 21 7.65 17.92 7.49
N PRO A 22 6.40 18.05 7.02
CA PRO A 22 5.70 16.94 6.39
C PRO A 22 6.39 16.57 5.08
N VAL A 23 6.87 15.32 4.99
CA VAL A 23 7.50 14.78 3.79
C VAL A 23 6.42 14.21 2.87
N LYS A 24 6.40 14.62 1.60
CA LYS A 24 5.51 14.06 0.58
C LYS A 24 6.35 13.49 -0.56
N PHE A 25 6.22 12.19 -0.79
CA PHE A 25 6.83 11.51 -1.93
C PHE A 25 5.87 11.56 -3.12
N ALA A 26 6.34 12.04 -4.28
CA ALA A 26 5.55 12.08 -5.51
C ALA A 26 5.33 10.66 -6.09
N ASN A 27 6.33 9.79 -5.94
CA ASN A 27 6.22 8.35 -6.22
C ASN A 27 6.56 7.57 -4.94
N ILE A 28 5.62 6.73 -4.51
CA ILE A 28 5.77 5.89 -3.32
C ILE A 28 6.27 4.52 -3.79
N GLU A 29 7.59 4.38 -3.90
CA GLU A 29 8.22 3.07 -4.05
C GLU A 29 8.51 2.49 -2.66
N PRO A 30 8.08 1.25 -2.37
CA PRO A 30 8.42 0.60 -1.11
C PRO A 30 9.94 0.44 -1.00
N GLY A 31 10.47 0.72 0.18
CA GLY A 31 11.90 0.64 0.44
C GLY A 31 12.41 1.73 1.37
N ARG A 32 13.73 1.72 1.59
CA ARG A 32 14.42 2.70 2.43
C ARG A 32 14.78 3.92 1.61
N HIS A 33 14.27 5.07 2.02
CA HIS A 33 14.55 6.37 1.41
C HIS A 33 15.46 7.19 2.30
N LYS A 34 16.49 7.80 1.71
CA LYS A 34 17.36 8.75 2.41
C LYS A 34 16.87 10.16 2.14
N VAL A 35 16.46 10.87 3.18
CA VAL A 35 16.06 12.27 3.09
C VAL A 35 17.24 13.15 3.48
N ARG A 36 17.64 14.04 2.58
CA ARG A 36 18.68 15.04 2.79
C ARG A 36 18.06 16.41 3.01
N ALA A 37 18.43 17.06 4.11
CA ALA A 37 18.04 18.43 4.43
C ALA A 37 19.27 19.34 4.47
N GLU A 38 19.14 20.53 3.90
CA GLU A 38 20.18 21.56 3.88
C GLU A 38 19.71 22.71 4.76
N CYS A 39 20.31 22.84 5.94
CA CYS A 39 19.93 23.81 6.97
C CYS A 39 21.16 24.61 7.47
N GLY A 40 22.15 24.82 6.61
CA GLY A 40 23.49 25.32 6.97
C GLY A 40 24.52 24.20 7.10
N ILE A 41 24.18 23.13 7.82
CA ILE A 41 24.82 21.81 7.73
C ILE A 41 23.92 20.83 6.98
N THR A 42 24.50 19.77 6.42
CA THR A 42 23.70 18.73 5.74
C THR A 42 23.35 17.60 6.69
N LEU A 43 22.05 17.41 6.92
CA LEU A 43 21.51 16.34 7.75
C LEU A 43 20.89 15.25 6.88
N VAL A 44 21.13 13.98 7.23
CA VAL A 44 20.64 12.81 6.49
C VAL A 44 19.85 11.92 7.43
N GLY A 45 18.56 11.76 7.16
CA GLY A 45 17.65 10.86 7.87
C GLY A 45 17.20 9.69 6.99
N ASN A 46 16.84 8.56 7.60
CA ASN A 46 16.25 7.42 6.92
C ASN A 46 14.73 7.40 7.13
N VAL A 47 13.98 7.15 6.06
CA VAL A 47 12.53 6.92 6.09
C VAL A 47 12.26 5.57 5.44
N ASP A 48 11.71 4.62 6.19
CA ASP A 48 11.32 3.33 5.66
C ASP A 48 9.85 3.39 5.20
N VAL A 49 9.65 3.28 3.88
CA VAL A 49 8.32 3.24 3.26
C VAL A 49 7.93 1.77 3.11
N THR A 50 6.92 1.35 3.87
CA THR A 50 6.35 0.01 3.75
C THR A 50 5.06 0.09 2.94
N LEU A 51 4.92 -0.78 1.94
CA LEU A 51 3.60 -1.06 1.41
C LEU A 51 2.95 -2.05 2.37
N SER A 52 1.95 -1.58 3.11
CA SER A 52 0.93 -2.49 3.64
C SER A 52 0.21 -3.08 2.43
N SER A 53 0.69 -4.22 1.95
CA SER A 53 0.01 -4.99 0.93
C SER A 53 -1.30 -5.52 1.51
N SER A 54 -2.31 -4.66 1.59
CA SER A 54 -3.70 -5.12 1.43
C SER A 54 -3.84 -5.49 -0.04
N SER A 55 -3.21 -6.59 -0.44
CA SER A 55 -3.53 -7.26 -1.69
C SER A 55 -5.00 -7.63 -1.56
N GLY A 56 -5.87 -6.90 -2.27
CA GLY A 56 -7.31 -7.04 -2.20
C GLY A 56 -7.74 -8.51 -2.21
N GLY A 57 -8.05 -9.04 -1.03
CA GLY A 57 -8.45 -10.43 -0.83
C GLY A 57 -9.83 -10.76 -1.42
N THR A 58 -10.47 -9.81 -2.09
CA THR A 58 -11.83 -9.94 -2.61
C THR A 58 -11.88 -10.83 -3.84
N THR A 59 -10.90 -10.78 -4.75
CA THR A 59 -11.00 -11.51 -6.04
C THR A 59 -10.85 -13.02 -5.86
N SER A 60 -9.89 -13.49 -5.06
CA SER A 60 -9.65 -14.94 -4.91
C SER A 60 -10.73 -15.64 -4.07
N THR A 61 -11.18 -15.01 -2.98
CA THR A 61 -12.21 -15.60 -2.11
C THR A 61 -13.59 -15.62 -2.78
N LEU A 62 -13.95 -14.56 -3.50
CA LEU A 62 -15.22 -14.47 -4.23
C LEU A 62 -15.31 -15.50 -5.36
N VAL A 63 -14.24 -15.72 -6.12
CA VAL A 63 -14.20 -16.74 -7.18
C VAL A 63 -14.41 -18.14 -6.59
N VAL A 64 -13.76 -18.46 -5.46
CA VAL A 64 -13.92 -19.75 -4.78
C VAL A 64 -15.36 -19.94 -4.28
N LEU A 65 -15.94 -18.92 -3.65
CA LEU A 65 -17.33 -18.98 -3.17
C LEU A 65 -18.33 -19.17 -4.31
N LEU A 66 -18.16 -18.44 -5.43
CA LEU A 66 -19.01 -18.57 -6.61
C LEU A 66 -18.91 -19.98 -7.23
N PHE A 67 -17.71 -20.55 -7.29
CA PHE A 67 -17.51 -21.91 -7.80
C PHE A 67 -18.31 -22.94 -7.00
N PHE A 68 -18.18 -22.92 -5.66
CA PHE A 68 -18.93 -23.82 -4.79
C PHE A 68 -20.45 -23.56 -4.85
N LEU A 69 -20.88 -22.30 -4.92
CA LEU A 69 -22.29 -21.93 -5.05
C LEU A 69 -22.90 -22.51 -6.34
N LEU A 70 -22.20 -22.37 -7.48
CA LEU A 70 -22.67 -22.87 -8.77
C LEU A 70 -22.72 -24.39 -8.81
N ILE A 71 -21.70 -25.08 -8.26
CA ILE A 71 -21.71 -26.55 -8.17
C ILE A 71 -22.85 -27.03 -7.27
N GLY A 72 -23.00 -26.41 -6.08
CA GLY A 72 -24.08 -26.74 -5.16
C GLY A 72 -25.46 -26.58 -5.81
N ALA A 73 -25.70 -25.45 -6.48
CA ALA A 73 -26.94 -25.20 -7.20
C ALA A 73 -27.18 -26.21 -8.34
N ALA A 74 -26.15 -26.58 -9.09
CA ALA A 74 -26.24 -27.56 -10.16
C ALA A 74 -26.57 -28.97 -9.63
N MET A 75 -25.96 -29.39 -8.52
CA MET A 75 -26.26 -30.67 -7.87
C MET A 75 -27.68 -30.69 -7.32
N LEU A 76 -28.11 -29.62 -6.64
CA LEU A 76 -29.46 -29.49 -6.09
C LEU A 76 -30.51 -29.56 -7.20
N ARG A 77 -30.28 -28.86 -8.32
CA ARG A 77 -31.16 -28.90 -9.49
C ARG A 77 -31.26 -30.31 -10.07
N ARG A 78 -30.14 -31.04 -10.18
CA ARG A 78 -30.14 -32.44 -10.66
C ARG A 78 -30.94 -33.36 -9.74
N GLN A 79 -30.80 -33.20 -8.42
CA GLN A 79 -31.55 -34.00 -7.46
C GLN A 79 -33.05 -33.74 -7.57
N PHE A 80 -33.49 -32.47 -7.64
CA PHE A 80 -34.90 -32.15 -7.83
C PHE A 80 -35.47 -32.56 -9.20
N THR A 81 -34.65 -32.55 -10.26
CA THR A 81 -35.09 -33.02 -11.58
C THR A 81 -35.19 -34.56 -11.63
N GLY A 82 -34.32 -35.27 -10.89
CA GLY A 82 -34.39 -36.73 -10.73
C GLY A 82 -35.50 -37.21 -9.81
N LEU A 83 -35.88 -36.42 -8.79
CA LEU A 83 -36.98 -36.75 -7.87
C LEU A 83 -38.38 -36.53 -8.47
N ARG A 84 -38.46 -35.82 -9.60
CA ARG A 84 -39.72 -35.48 -10.28
C ARG A 84 -40.05 -36.44 -11.43
N ARG A 85 -39.35 -37.58 -11.53
CA ARG A 85 -39.56 -38.62 -12.53
C ARG A 85 -39.99 -39.92 -11.88
#